data_AF-A0A929L6Z6-F1
#
_entry.id   AF-A0A929L6Z6-F1
#
_cell.length_a   1.000
_cell.length_b   1.000
_cell.length_c   1.000
_cell.angle_alpha   90.00
_cell.angle_beta   90.00
_cell.angle_gamma   90.00
#
_symmetry.space_group_name_H-M   'P 1'
#
loop_
_entity.id
_entity.type
_entity.pdbx_description
1 polymer ?
#
loop_
_entity_poly.entity_id
_entity_poly.type
_entity_poly.pdbx_seq_one_letter_code
_entity_poly.pdbx_strand_id
1 'polypeptide(L)'
;MKLSQIEFTHQGKPCGSFRIRSIEEKIGGKLPEDYKKFIKTTGGGTLSLENTTLTGISLPDGDELEINVEQIFGNGHSEDDDNDLADHASFLAEEWEIPTKVLLIGNPGAGMHESFAPNYDLEGFPPLSVLYLDNDEPGQFTLVAESFETFL
;
A
#
# COMPACT_ATOMS: atom_id res chain seq x y z
N MET A 1 11.18 -5.53 -3.81
CA MET A 1 11.35 -5.36 -5.28
C MET A 1 12.46 -4.30 -5.49
N LYS A 2 12.52 -3.56 -6.61
CA LYS A 2 13.19 -2.25 -6.63
C LYS A 2 12.40 -1.29 -7.49
N LEU A 3 12.34 -0.01 -7.11
CA LEU A 3 11.63 1.02 -7.88
C LEU A 3 11.97 1.03 -9.39
N SER A 4 13.24 0.83 -9.77
CA SER A 4 13.67 0.81 -11.17
C SER A 4 13.25 -0.45 -11.95
N GLN A 5 12.72 -1.45 -11.25
CA GLN A 5 12.29 -2.75 -11.79
C GLN A 5 10.76 -2.89 -11.76
N ILE A 6 10.05 -1.89 -11.23
CA ILE A 6 8.59 -1.87 -11.22
C ILE A 6 8.11 -1.44 -12.60
N GLU A 7 7.39 -2.33 -13.27
CA GLU A 7 6.65 -2.01 -14.47
C GLU A 7 5.20 -1.74 -14.09
N PHE A 8 4.58 -0.74 -14.72
CA PHE A 8 3.19 -0.38 -14.49
C PHE A 8 2.36 -0.77 -15.70
N THR A 9 1.23 -1.44 -15.47
CA THR A 9 0.17 -1.57 -16.47
C THR A 9 -0.59 -0.26 -16.59
N HIS A 10 -0.87 0.39 -15.44
CA HIS A 10 -1.52 1.69 -15.36
C HIS A 10 -0.82 2.59 -14.34
N GLN A 11 0.09 3.43 -14.82
CA GLN A 11 0.83 4.35 -13.96
C GLN A 11 0.01 5.60 -13.61
N GLY A 12 0.06 6.00 -12.34
CA GLY A 12 -0.44 7.28 -11.87
C GLY A 12 0.37 8.48 -12.38
N LYS A 13 0.09 9.67 -11.85
CA LYS A 13 0.76 10.92 -12.24
C LYS A 13 1.76 11.35 -11.18
N PRO A 14 3.06 11.46 -11.51
CA PRO A 14 4.06 12.06 -10.63
C PRO A 14 3.61 13.44 -10.16
N CYS A 15 3.92 13.79 -8.91
CA CYS A 15 3.46 15.06 -8.33
C CYS A 15 4.52 15.76 -7.48
N GLY A 16 4.29 17.05 -7.22
CA GLY A 16 5.15 17.87 -6.38
C GLY A 16 4.77 17.83 -4.90
N SER A 17 5.62 18.42 -4.06
CA SER A 17 5.41 18.51 -2.61
C SER A 17 4.09 19.16 -2.20
N PHE A 18 3.54 20.08 -3.00
CA PHE A 18 2.23 20.68 -2.73
C PHE A 18 1.10 19.65 -2.78
N ARG A 19 1.11 18.77 -3.79
CA ARG A 19 0.09 17.71 -3.89
C ARG A 19 0.27 16.67 -2.79
N ILE A 20 1.50 16.28 -2.47
CA ILE A 20 1.79 15.40 -1.33
C ILE A 20 1.20 15.95 -0.03
N ARG A 21 1.39 17.25 0.23
CA ARG A 21 0.80 17.89 1.42
C ARG A 21 -0.73 17.86 1.40
N SER A 22 -1.35 18.09 0.24
CA SER A 22 -2.80 17.98 0.08
C SER A 22 -3.32 16.55 0.32
N ILE A 23 -2.56 15.53 -0.08
CA ILE A 23 -2.87 14.12 0.22
C ILE A 23 -2.78 13.89 1.74
N GLU A 24 -1.67 14.27 2.37
CA GLU A 24 -1.46 14.17 3.83
C GLU A 24 -2.56 14.86 4.65
N GLU A 25 -2.99 16.05 4.22
CA GLU A 25 -4.08 16.80 4.87
C GLU A 25 -5.42 16.05 4.80
N LYS A 26 -5.67 15.32 3.71
CA LYS A 26 -6.92 14.60 3.50
C LYS A 26 -6.96 13.25 4.21
N ILE A 27 -5.86 12.51 4.21
CA ILE A 27 -5.75 11.24 4.97
C ILE A 27 -5.53 11.47 6.48
N GLY A 28 -5.35 12.72 6.91
CA GLY A 28 -5.19 13.08 8.33
C GLY A 28 -3.84 12.69 8.95
N GLY A 29 -2.80 12.44 8.14
CA GLY A 29 -1.53 11.88 8.60
C GLY A 29 -0.34 12.20 7.69
N LYS A 30 0.88 11.94 8.17
CA LYS A 30 2.11 12.11 7.40
C LYS A 30 2.49 10.84 6.67
N LEU A 31 2.77 10.93 5.37
CA LEU A 31 3.26 9.78 4.60
C LEU A 31 4.71 9.46 4.97
N PRO A 32 5.13 8.17 4.98
CA PRO A 32 6.53 7.79 5.09
C PRO A 32 7.38 8.47 4.00
N GLU A 33 8.63 8.84 4.31
CA GLU A 33 9.50 9.56 3.36
C GLU A 33 9.70 8.79 2.04
N ASP A 34 9.91 7.48 2.12
CA ASP A 34 10.14 6.65 0.94
C ASP A 34 8.87 6.50 0.09
N TYR A 35 7.70 6.48 0.74
CA TYR A 35 6.43 6.46 0.03
C TYR A 35 6.14 7.80 -0.65
N LYS A 36 6.48 8.93 -0.01
CA LYS A 36 6.44 10.25 -0.67
C LYS A 36 7.36 10.30 -1.87
N LYS A 37 8.58 9.77 -1.76
CA LYS A 37 9.52 9.71 -2.89
C LYS A 37 8.93 8.89 -4.03
N PHE A 38 8.34 7.73 -3.72
CA PHE A 38 7.64 6.90 -4.70
C PHE A 38 6.51 7.66 -5.39
N ILE A 39 5.54 8.23 -4.67
CA ILE A 39 4.42 8.97 -5.27
C ILE A 39 4.90 10.18 -6.08
N LYS A 40 5.93 10.88 -5.63
CA LYS A 40 6.50 12.01 -6.39
C LYS A 40 7.16 11.56 -7.70
N THR A 41 7.68 10.35 -7.76
CA THR A 41 8.38 9.81 -8.95
C THR A 41 7.43 9.09 -9.89
N THR A 42 6.49 8.30 -9.37
CA THR A 42 5.64 7.41 -10.17
C THR A 42 4.18 7.85 -10.19
N GLY A 43 3.70 8.45 -9.10
CA GLY A 43 2.28 8.68 -8.88
C GLY A 43 1.51 7.45 -8.39
N GLY A 44 2.19 6.34 -8.08
CA GLY A 44 1.53 5.05 -7.83
C GLY A 44 1.00 4.41 -9.11
N GLY A 45 0.10 3.44 -8.96
CA GLY A 45 -0.55 2.76 -10.08
C GLY A 45 -0.74 1.26 -9.89
N THR A 46 -1.33 0.66 -10.91
CA THR A 46 -1.42 -0.80 -11.09
C THR A 46 -0.11 -1.30 -11.68
N LEU A 47 0.48 -2.30 -11.05
CA LEU A 47 1.77 -2.88 -11.40
C LEU A 47 1.57 -4.05 -12.37
N SER A 48 2.56 -4.28 -13.23
CA SER A 48 2.72 -5.57 -13.88
C SER A 48 3.04 -6.61 -12.81
N LEU A 49 2.42 -7.79 -12.86
CA LEU A 49 2.72 -8.87 -11.93
C LEU A 49 4.14 -9.47 -12.15
N GLU A 50 4.86 -9.00 -13.16
CA GLU A 50 6.24 -9.38 -13.42
C GLU A 50 7.18 -8.78 -12.35
N ASN A 51 7.65 -9.64 -11.44
CA ASN A 51 8.54 -9.31 -10.31
C ASN A 51 7.89 -8.49 -9.19
N THR A 52 6.57 -8.58 -9.00
CA THR A 52 5.89 -7.95 -7.85
C THR A 52 5.47 -8.91 -6.74
N THR A 53 5.97 -10.14 -6.80
CA THR A 53 5.71 -11.18 -5.80
C THR A 53 6.55 -10.97 -4.55
N LEU A 54 5.88 -10.89 -3.40
CA LEU A 54 6.49 -11.01 -2.08
C LEU A 54 6.51 -12.48 -1.69
N THR A 55 7.63 -12.95 -1.18
CA THR A 55 7.85 -14.35 -0.76
C THR A 55 8.55 -14.39 0.60
N GLY A 56 8.52 -15.55 1.26
CA GLY A 56 9.17 -15.75 2.56
C GLY A 56 8.47 -15.07 3.73
N ILE A 57 7.19 -14.76 3.56
CA ILE A 57 6.34 -14.19 4.61
C ILE A 57 5.63 -15.36 5.30
N SER A 58 5.80 -15.50 6.62
CA SER A 58 5.08 -16.51 7.39
C SER A 58 3.79 -15.92 7.97
N LEU A 59 2.66 -16.57 7.69
CA LEU A 59 1.38 -16.24 8.28
C LEU A 59 1.31 -16.72 9.75
N PRO A 60 0.41 -16.16 10.58
CA PRO A 60 0.24 -16.57 11.98
C PRO A 60 -0.10 -18.05 12.18
N ASP A 61 -0.72 -18.70 11.20
CA ASP A 61 -1.07 -20.12 11.20
C ASP A 61 0.09 -21.06 10.82
N GLY A 62 1.21 -20.50 10.34
CA GLY A 62 2.41 -21.22 9.94
C GLY A 62 2.54 -21.47 8.44
N ASP A 63 1.56 -21.07 7.63
CA ASP A 63 1.65 -21.14 6.18
C ASP A 63 2.57 -20.02 5.62
N GLU A 64 3.15 -20.26 4.44
CA GLU A 64 3.93 -19.24 3.73
C GLU A 64 3.03 -18.47 2.75
N LEU A 65 3.02 -17.15 2.90
CA LEU A 65 2.33 -16.24 1.99
C LEU A 65 3.25 -15.92 0.80
N GLU A 66 2.79 -16.28 -0.40
CA GLU A 66 3.31 -15.79 -1.67
C GLU A 66 2.23 -14.91 -2.31
N ILE A 67 2.49 -13.60 -2.37
CA ILE A 67 1.47 -12.63 -2.76
C ILE A 67 2.01 -11.59 -3.73
N ASN A 68 1.26 -11.31 -4.79
CA ASN A 68 1.63 -10.26 -5.74
C ASN A 68 1.10 -8.91 -5.28
N VAL A 69 1.97 -7.91 -5.29
CA VAL A 69 1.56 -6.51 -5.19
C VAL A 69 0.99 -6.11 -6.55
N GLU A 70 -0.33 -5.97 -6.64
CA GLU A 70 -1.01 -5.57 -7.87
C GLU A 70 -1.14 -4.05 -7.94
N GLN A 71 -1.46 -3.38 -6.83
CA GLN A 71 -1.73 -1.96 -6.84
C GLN A 71 -1.02 -1.25 -5.69
N ILE A 72 -0.45 -0.07 -5.98
CA ILE A 72 0.02 0.86 -4.96
C ILE A 72 -0.64 2.21 -5.22
N PHE A 73 -1.50 2.63 -4.29
CA PHE A 73 -2.19 3.91 -4.34
C PHE A 73 -1.20 5.09 -4.30
N GLY A 74 -1.61 6.22 -4.85
CA GLY A 74 -0.76 7.40 -4.94
C GLY A 74 -1.52 8.62 -5.42
N ASN A 75 -1.07 9.19 -6.52
CA ASN A 75 -1.63 10.39 -7.11
C ASN A 75 -2.12 10.12 -8.53
N GLY A 76 -3.37 9.71 -8.68
CA GLY A 76 -4.02 9.71 -9.97
C GLY A 76 -5.21 8.78 -10.07
N HIS A 77 -5.99 9.02 -11.11
CA HIS A 77 -6.93 8.07 -11.69
C HIS A 77 -6.29 7.60 -13.00
N SER A 78 -6.23 6.29 -13.24
CA SER A 78 -6.05 5.80 -14.60
C SER A 78 -7.42 5.78 -15.30
N GLU A 79 -7.47 5.55 -16.61
CA GLU A 79 -8.76 5.45 -17.31
C GLU A 79 -9.58 4.23 -16.85
N ASP A 80 -8.91 3.21 -16.32
CA ASP A 80 -9.48 1.91 -15.99
C ASP A 80 -9.51 1.63 -14.47
N ASP A 81 -8.63 2.24 -13.68
CA ASP A 81 -8.47 2.02 -12.23
C ASP A 81 -8.25 3.31 -11.44
N ASP A 82 -8.99 3.45 -10.35
CA ASP A 82 -8.78 4.53 -9.39
C ASP A 82 -7.58 4.22 -8.48
N ASN A 83 -6.55 5.04 -8.58
CA ASN A 83 -5.30 4.89 -7.83
C ASN A 83 -5.10 6.03 -6.81
N ASP A 84 -6.12 6.86 -6.56
CA ASP A 84 -5.96 8.04 -5.70
C ASP A 84 -5.99 7.65 -4.22
N LEU A 85 -4.87 7.90 -3.53
CA LEU A 85 -4.73 7.60 -2.11
C LEU A 85 -5.67 8.44 -1.23
N ALA A 86 -5.92 9.69 -1.63
CA ALA A 86 -6.64 10.64 -0.81
C ALA A 86 -8.17 10.52 -0.96
N ASP A 87 -8.62 9.97 -2.08
CA ASP A 87 -10.03 9.76 -2.38
C ASP A 87 -10.39 8.27 -2.31
N HIS A 88 -9.90 7.48 -3.26
CA HIS A 88 -10.34 6.10 -3.44
C HIS A 88 -9.86 5.17 -2.32
N ALA A 89 -8.57 5.19 -2.00
CA ALA A 89 -8.05 4.37 -0.91
C ALA A 89 -8.66 4.78 0.44
N SER A 90 -8.98 6.06 0.64
CA SER A 90 -9.66 6.51 1.86
C SER A 90 -11.09 5.96 1.93
N PHE A 91 -11.83 5.97 0.82
CA PHE A 91 -13.14 5.33 0.71
C PHE A 91 -13.07 3.81 0.98
N LEU A 92 -12.11 3.10 0.38
CA LEU A 92 -11.92 1.66 0.61
C LEU A 92 -11.56 1.35 2.07
N ALA A 93 -10.70 2.16 2.69
CA ALA A 93 -10.34 1.98 4.09
C ALA A 93 -11.56 2.13 5.02
N GLU A 94 -12.48 3.04 4.71
CA GLU A 94 -13.75 3.16 5.43
C GLU A 94 -14.68 1.97 5.17
N GLU A 95 -14.86 1.59 3.91
CA GLU A 95 -15.76 0.49 3.50
C GLU A 95 -15.31 -0.87 4.06
N TRP A 96 -14.01 -1.12 4.08
CA TRP A 96 -13.43 -2.36 4.59
C TRP A 96 -13.15 -2.31 6.09
N GLU A 97 -13.52 -1.21 6.77
CA GLU A 97 -13.30 -1.01 8.21
C GLU A 97 -11.81 -1.16 8.61
N ILE A 98 -10.90 -0.72 7.76
CA ILE A 98 -9.46 -0.74 8.04
C ILE A 98 -9.17 0.13 9.27
N PRO A 99 -8.43 -0.37 10.27
CA PRO A 99 -8.15 0.39 11.48
C PRO A 99 -7.40 1.70 11.20
N THR A 100 -7.81 2.79 11.85
CA THR A 100 -7.15 4.11 11.73
C THR A 100 -5.71 4.16 12.26
N LYS A 101 -5.22 3.04 12.82
CA LYS A 101 -3.85 2.84 13.29
C LYS A 101 -2.88 2.47 12.17
N VAL A 102 -3.41 2.19 10.97
CA VAL A 102 -2.64 1.89 9.76
C VAL A 102 -3.16 2.76 8.61
N LEU A 103 -2.44 2.79 7.50
CA LEU A 103 -2.85 3.51 6.28
C LEU A 103 -2.96 2.54 5.11
N LEU A 104 -4.12 2.43 4.46
CA LEU A 104 -4.23 1.65 3.23
C LEU A 104 -3.36 2.27 2.12
N ILE A 105 -2.43 1.50 1.55
CA ILE A 105 -1.53 1.97 0.48
C ILE A 105 -1.58 1.13 -0.79
N GLY A 106 -2.22 -0.03 -0.78
CA GLY A 106 -2.24 -0.90 -1.94
C GLY A 106 -2.96 -2.20 -1.66
N ASN A 107 -3.25 -2.92 -2.73
CA ASN A 107 -3.97 -4.19 -2.69
C ASN A 107 -3.15 -5.27 -3.41
N PRO A 108 -3.24 -6.53 -2.95
CA PRO A 108 -2.75 -7.65 -3.70
C PRO A 108 -3.76 -8.09 -4.77
N GLY A 109 -3.31 -8.92 -5.71
CA GLY A 109 -4.20 -9.44 -6.77
C GLY A 109 -4.96 -10.71 -6.46
N ALA A 110 -4.98 -11.16 -5.20
CA ALA A 110 -5.55 -12.45 -4.81
C ALA A 110 -6.88 -12.35 -4.05
N GLY A 111 -7.14 -11.28 -3.29
CA GLY A 111 -8.34 -11.15 -2.47
C GLY A 111 -9.00 -9.76 -2.50
N MET A 112 -10.34 -9.76 -2.42
CA MET A 112 -11.17 -8.54 -2.59
C MET A 112 -11.08 -7.57 -1.40
N HIS A 113 -10.70 -8.07 -0.22
CA HIS A 113 -10.53 -7.26 1.01
C HIS A 113 -9.15 -7.45 1.64
N GLU A 114 -8.17 -7.82 0.84
CA GLU A 114 -6.78 -7.91 1.27
C GLU A 114 -6.08 -6.59 0.99
N SER A 115 -5.15 -6.19 1.86
CA SER A 115 -4.46 -4.91 1.69
C SER A 115 -3.07 -4.86 2.29
N PHE A 116 -2.29 -3.90 1.80
CA PHE A 116 -1.02 -3.48 2.38
C PHE A 116 -1.20 -2.15 3.10
N ALA A 117 -0.65 -2.05 4.31
CA ALA A 117 -0.75 -0.83 5.11
C ALA A 117 0.47 -0.57 6.00
N PRO A 118 1.09 0.63 5.95
CA PRO A 118 2.09 1.03 6.93
C PRO A 118 1.47 1.17 8.32
N ASN A 119 2.17 0.64 9.31
CA ASN A 119 1.80 0.72 10.71
C ASN A 119 2.09 2.11 11.30
N TYR A 120 1.11 2.79 11.87
CA TYR A 120 1.35 4.03 12.61
C TYR A 120 1.28 3.82 14.13
N ASP A 121 0.36 2.99 14.60
CA ASP A 121 0.11 2.83 16.04
C ASP A 121 -0.55 1.49 16.42
N LEU A 122 -0.43 0.47 15.57
CA LEU A 122 -0.84 -0.88 15.88
C LEU A 122 0.22 -1.53 16.79
N GLU A 123 -0.23 -2.02 17.94
CA GLU A 123 0.64 -2.68 18.91
C GLU A 123 1.17 -4.00 18.36
N GLY A 124 2.39 -4.36 18.75
CA GLY A 124 3.04 -5.61 18.33
C GLY A 124 3.82 -5.53 17.01
N PHE A 125 3.73 -4.40 16.29
CA PHE A 125 4.47 -4.19 15.04
C PHE A 125 5.40 -2.96 15.12
N PRO A 126 6.54 -2.95 14.40
CA PRO A 126 7.40 -1.77 14.33
C PRO A 126 6.66 -0.56 13.72
N PRO A 127 6.98 0.68 14.14
CA PRO A 127 6.45 1.87 13.48
C PRO A 127 6.88 1.95 12.01
N LEU A 128 5.93 2.29 11.15
CA LEU A 128 6.05 2.44 9.69
C LEU A 128 6.45 1.18 8.91
N SER A 129 6.42 0.00 9.56
CA SER A 129 6.50 -1.26 8.85
C SER A 129 5.28 -1.48 7.97
N VAL A 130 5.43 -2.16 6.83
CA VAL A 130 4.30 -2.52 5.98
C VAL A 130 3.71 -3.85 6.47
N LEU A 131 2.41 -3.84 6.69
CA LEU A 131 1.62 -5.01 7.09
C LEU A 131 0.77 -5.47 5.92
N TYR A 132 0.54 -6.78 5.84
CA TYR A 132 -0.54 -7.38 5.09
C TYR A 132 -1.74 -7.59 6.03
N LEU A 133 -2.92 -7.27 5.51
CA LEU A 133 -4.20 -7.42 6.18
C LEU A 133 -5.10 -8.27 5.30
N ASP A 134 -5.79 -9.21 5.93
CA ASP A 134 -6.94 -9.91 5.35
C ASP A 134 -8.17 -9.52 6.18
N ASN A 135 -9.03 -8.67 5.62
CA ASN A 135 -10.20 -8.19 6.35
C ASN A 135 -11.33 -9.23 6.44
N ASP A 136 -11.24 -10.34 5.70
CA ASP A 136 -12.14 -11.49 5.91
C ASP A 136 -11.76 -12.25 7.20
N GLU A 137 -10.54 -12.04 7.74
CA GLU A 137 -10.10 -12.47 9.07
C GLU A 137 -9.72 -11.27 9.98
N PRO A 138 -10.73 -10.50 10.48
CA PRO A 138 -10.49 -9.26 11.20
C PRO A 138 -9.50 -9.38 12.36
N GLY A 139 -8.51 -8.49 12.39
CA GLY A 139 -7.53 -8.41 13.47
C GLY A 139 -6.28 -9.28 13.26
N GLN A 140 -6.20 -10.01 12.15
CA GLN A 140 -4.96 -10.65 11.73
C GLN A 140 -4.12 -9.70 10.87
N PHE A 141 -2.86 -9.52 11.29
CA PHE A 141 -1.90 -8.68 10.60
C PHE A 141 -0.61 -9.47 10.45
N THR A 142 -0.01 -9.38 9.27
CA THR A 142 1.26 -10.04 8.98
C THR A 142 2.29 -8.99 8.60
N LEU A 143 3.44 -8.99 9.28
CA LEU A 143 4.56 -8.11 8.90
C LEU A 143 5.12 -8.58 7.56
N VAL A 144 5.08 -7.73 6.53
CA VAL A 144 5.64 -8.06 5.20
C VAL A 144 6.93 -7.32 4.89
N ALA A 145 7.14 -6.15 5.49
CA ALA A 145 8.36 -5.38 5.33
C ALA A 145 8.61 -4.43 6.50
N GLU A 146 9.87 -4.17 6.85
CA GLU A 146 10.23 -3.25 7.94
C GLU A 146 10.02 -1.77 7.58
N SER A 147 9.96 -1.46 6.29
CA SER A 147 9.67 -0.12 5.77
C SER A 147 9.07 -0.21 4.37
N PHE A 148 8.50 0.90 3.89
CA PHE A 148 8.04 1.00 2.51
C PHE A 148 9.19 0.83 1.49
N GLU A 149 10.42 1.26 1.82
CA GLU A 149 11.57 1.03 0.93
C GLU A 149 11.91 -0.46 0.79
N THR A 150 11.83 -1.24 1.88
CA THR A 150 12.08 -2.69 1.83
C THR A 150 10.93 -3.48 1.21
N PHE A 151 9.72 -2.92 1.25
CA PHE A 151 8.55 -3.45 0.55
C PHE A 151 8.71 -3.31 -0.96
N LEU A 152 9.10 -2.11 -1.40
CA LEU A 152 9.43 -1.79 -2.80
C LEU A 152 10.63 -2.54 -3.33
#